data_AF-A0A7Y0SHU7-F1
#
_entry.id   AF-A0A7Y0SHU7-F1
#
_cell.length_a   1.000
_cell.length_b   1.000
_cell.length_c   1.000
_cell.angle_alpha   90.00
_cell.angle_beta   90.00
_cell.angle_gamma   90.00
#
_symmetry.space_group_name_H-M   'P 1'
#
loop_
_entity.id
_entity.type
_entity.pdbx_description
1 polymer ?
#
loop_
_entity_poly.entity_id
_entity_poly.type
_entity_poly.pdbx_seq_one_letter_code
_entity_poly.pdbx_strand_id
1 'polypeptide(L)'
;MPGRTWMQHALPVTFGLKLAGTLDALLRWQQRLREMRPRLLVLQFGGAAGTLDALKAQGPAVGQALAQNLGLSLPDTPWHSQRD
;
A
#
# COMPACT_ATOMS: atom_id res chain seq x y z
N MET A 1 13.28 31.21 -16.96
CA MET A 1 13.79 30.30 -18.01
C MET A 1 12.71 30.15 -19.09
N PRO A 2 13.05 29.85 -20.36
CA PRO A 2 12.03 29.59 -21.37
C PRO A 2 11.23 28.33 -21.00
N GLY A 3 9.90 28.42 -21.09
CA GLY A 3 9.05 27.22 -21.12
C GLY A 3 9.34 26.40 -22.37
N ARG A 4 9.05 25.10 -22.33
CA ARG A 4 9.16 24.23 -23.51
C ARG A 4 7.88 23.41 -23.71
N THR A 5 7.31 23.51 -24.89
CA THR A 5 6.19 22.68 -25.39
C THR A 5 6.67 22.03 -26.68
N TRP A 6 6.54 20.71 -26.81
CA TRP A 6 7.07 19.97 -27.98
C TRP A 6 8.58 20.26 -28.21
N MET A 7 9.32 20.42 -27.11
CA MET A 7 10.76 20.78 -27.08
C MET A 7 11.12 22.17 -27.63
N GLN A 8 10.16 22.98 -28.07
CA GLN A 8 10.38 24.35 -28.57
C GLN A 8 10.18 25.41 -27.48
N HIS A 9 10.85 26.55 -27.60
CA HIS A 9 10.66 27.68 -26.68
C HIS A 9 9.20 28.18 -26.70
N ALA A 10 8.66 28.40 -25.51
CA ALA A 10 7.32 28.92 -25.28
C ALA A 10 7.36 30.12 -24.31
N LEU A 11 6.23 30.46 -23.71
CA LEU A 11 6.14 31.52 -22.71
C LEU A 11 7.11 31.30 -21.53
N PRO A 12 7.64 32.37 -20.90
CA PRO A 12 8.53 32.26 -19.75
C PRO A 12 7.92 31.47 -18.59
N VAL A 13 8.77 30.70 -17.90
CA VAL A 13 8.44 29.99 -16.65
C VAL A 13 9.55 30.19 -15.62
N THR A 14 9.26 29.89 -14.35
CA THR A 14 10.28 29.79 -13.31
C THR A 14 10.77 28.35 -13.17
N PHE A 15 12.02 28.16 -12.73
CA PHE A 15 12.51 26.84 -12.36
C PHE A 15 11.74 26.26 -11.16
N GLY A 16 11.35 27.14 -10.22
CA GLY A 16 10.51 26.77 -9.08
C GLY A 16 9.18 26.14 -9.48
N LEU A 17 8.50 26.65 -10.53
CA LEU A 17 7.25 26.06 -11.02
C LEU A 17 7.44 24.62 -11.52
N LYS A 18 8.59 24.31 -12.14
CA LYS A 18 8.91 22.94 -12.57
C LYS A 18 9.10 22.01 -11.38
N LEU A 19 9.88 22.44 -10.38
CA LEU A 19 10.10 21.66 -9.16
C LEU A 19 8.82 21.50 -8.33
N ALA A 20 7.98 22.51 -8.26
CA ALA A 20 6.70 22.46 -7.55
C ALA A 20 5.77 21.39 -8.11
N GLY A 21 5.68 21.25 -9.44
CA GLY A 21 4.90 20.18 -10.07
C GLY A 21 5.43 18.77 -9.73
N THR A 22 6.75 18.60 -9.67
CA THR A 22 7.36 17.34 -9.22
C THR A 22 7.05 17.06 -7.75
N LEU A 23 7.22 18.05 -6.86
CA LEU A 23 6.92 17.91 -5.44
C LEU A 23 5.45 17.56 -5.19
N ASP A 24 4.54 18.27 -5.85
CA ASP A 24 3.10 18.04 -5.75
C ASP A 24 2.72 16.59 -6.13
N ALA A 25 3.32 16.03 -7.20
CA ALA A 25 3.13 14.63 -7.54
C ALA A 25 3.67 13.68 -6.46
N LEU A 26 4.84 13.95 -5.89
CA LEU A 26 5.43 13.14 -4.82
C LEU A 26 4.59 13.17 -3.54
N LEU A 27 4.00 14.31 -3.19
CA LEU A 27 3.12 14.41 -2.03
C LEU A 27 1.85 13.59 -2.19
N ARG A 28 1.23 13.59 -3.38
CA ARG A 28 0.11 12.67 -3.66
C ARG A 28 0.51 11.20 -3.57
N TRP A 29 1.72 10.83 -4.01
CA TRP A 29 2.22 9.47 -3.85
C TRP A 29 2.48 9.09 -2.39
N GLN A 30 3.02 10.01 -1.59
CA GLN A 30 3.17 9.82 -0.15
C GLN A 30 1.81 9.55 0.52
N GLN A 31 0.78 10.31 0.15
CA GLN A 31 -0.59 10.08 0.63
C GLN A 31 -1.08 8.68 0.26
N ARG A 32 -0.97 8.28 -1.02
CA ARG A 32 -1.39 6.95 -1.49
C ARG A 32 -0.69 5.80 -0.74
N LEU A 33 0.61 5.94 -0.47
CA LEU A 33 1.36 4.95 0.30
C LEU A 33 0.85 4.84 1.75
N ARG A 34 0.53 5.98 2.38
CA ARG A 34 -0.06 5.98 3.72
C ARG A 34 -1.43 5.32 3.74
N GLU A 35 -2.29 5.63 2.77
CA GLU A 35 -3.64 5.07 2.63
C GLU A 35 -3.63 3.57 2.30
N MET A 36 -2.62 3.10 1.55
CA MET A 36 -2.48 1.68 1.21
C MET A 36 -1.91 0.85 2.36
N ARG A 37 -1.03 1.44 3.20
CA ARG A 37 -0.33 0.73 4.28
C ARG A 37 -1.22 -0.17 5.16
N PRO A 38 -2.36 0.27 5.71
CA PRO A 38 -3.17 -0.59 6.57
C PRO A 38 -3.86 -1.74 5.83
N ARG A 39 -4.10 -1.61 4.51
CA ARG A 39 -4.65 -2.68 3.67
C ARG A 39 -3.59 -3.70 3.26
N LEU A 40 -2.36 -3.24 3.06
CA LEU A 40 -1.24 -4.08 2.62
C LEU A 40 -0.59 -4.87 3.76
N LEU A 41 -0.45 -4.28 4.93
CA LEU A 41 0.26 -4.88 6.08
C LEU A 41 -0.68 -5.75 6.93
N VAL A 42 -1.14 -6.84 6.34
CA VAL A 42 -2.05 -7.82 6.96
C VAL A 42 -1.40 -9.21 7.04
N LEU A 43 -1.78 -10.00 8.04
CA LEU A 43 -1.32 -11.38 8.20
C LEU A 43 -1.91 -12.29 7.10
N GLN A 44 -1.09 -13.18 6.52
CA GLN A 44 -1.59 -14.34 5.77
C GLN A 44 -1.53 -15.58 6.64
N PHE A 45 -2.69 -16.09 7.07
CA PHE A 45 -2.78 -17.28 7.89
C PHE A 45 -4.08 -18.06 7.64
N GLY A 46 -4.02 -19.03 6.73
CA GLY A 46 -5.18 -19.85 6.33
C GLY A 46 -4.96 -21.36 6.37
N GLY A 47 -3.73 -21.83 6.62
CA GLY A 47 -3.38 -23.25 6.49
C GLY A 47 -3.39 -23.71 5.03
N ALA A 48 -3.50 -25.03 4.80
CA ALA A 48 -3.32 -25.63 3.48
C ALA A 48 -4.34 -25.15 2.42
N ALA A 49 -5.59 -24.90 2.84
CA ALA A 49 -6.70 -24.55 1.94
C ALA A 49 -7.52 -23.34 2.43
N GLY A 50 -6.98 -22.53 3.35
CA GLY A 50 -7.68 -21.34 3.87
C GLY A 50 -8.69 -21.59 5.00
N THR A 51 -8.82 -22.83 5.50
CA THR A 51 -9.82 -23.22 6.51
C THR A 51 -9.28 -23.30 7.93
N LEU A 52 -7.95 -23.29 8.10
CA LEU A 52 -7.28 -23.55 9.39
C LEU A 52 -7.73 -24.85 10.09
N ASP A 53 -8.19 -25.85 9.34
CA ASP A 53 -8.76 -27.10 9.88
C ASP A 53 -7.83 -27.84 10.85
N ALA A 54 -6.52 -27.83 10.58
CA ALA A 54 -5.51 -28.42 11.45
C ALA A 54 -5.50 -27.84 12.89
N LEU A 55 -5.99 -26.62 13.08
CA LEU A 55 -6.09 -25.93 14.37
C LEU A 55 -7.49 -25.99 14.98
N LYS A 56 -8.49 -26.50 14.26
CA LYS A 56 -9.88 -26.65 14.71
C LYS A 56 -10.40 -25.33 15.31
N ALA A 57 -11.05 -25.41 16.47
CA ALA A 57 -11.60 -24.26 17.19
C ALA A 57 -10.54 -23.23 17.64
N GLN A 58 -9.26 -23.58 17.65
CA GLN A 58 -8.19 -22.66 18.07
C GLN A 58 -7.72 -21.73 16.94
N GLY A 59 -8.06 -22.01 15.68
CA GLY A 59 -7.60 -21.26 14.51
C GLY A 59 -7.72 -19.73 14.65
N PRO A 60 -8.89 -19.19 15.00
CA PRO A 60 -9.07 -17.74 15.18
C PRO A 60 -8.17 -17.14 16.28
N ALA A 61 -8.09 -17.79 17.45
CA ALA A 61 -7.29 -17.30 18.57
C ALA A 61 -5.79 -17.29 18.24
N VAL A 62 -5.30 -18.34 17.56
CA VAL A 62 -3.91 -18.42 17.09
C VAL A 62 -3.61 -17.34 16.05
N GLY A 63 -4.52 -17.12 15.09
CA GLY A 63 -4.37 -16.08 14.08
C GLY A 63 -4.26 -14.68 14.69
N GLN A 64 -5.10 -14.38 15.68
CA GLN A 64 -5.08 -13.09 16.38
C GLN A 64 -3.79 -12.89 17.19
N ALA A 65 -3.35 -13.91 17.93
CA ALA A 65 -2.09 -13.85 18.67
C ALA A 65 -0.87 -13.69 17.72
N LEU A 66 -0.87 -14.40 16.59
CA LEU A 66 0.19 -14.29 15.59
C LEU A 66 0.23 -12.88 14.96
N ALA A 67 -0.94 -12.32 14.62
CA ALA A 67 -1.03 -10.97 14.06
C ALA A 67 -0.47 -9.92 15.05
N GLN A 68 -0.84 -10.02 16.32
CA GLN A 68 -0.33 -9.16 17.39
C GLN A 68 1.19 -9.29 17.56
N ASN A 69 1.72 -10.51 17.60
CA ASN A 69 3.16 -10.76 17.75
C ASN A 69 3.98 -10.17 16.60
N LEU A 70 3.42 -10.11 15.39
CA LEU A 70 4.09 -9.55 14.20
C LEU A 70 3.79 -8.06 13.96
N GLY A 71 2.90 -7.45 14.75
CA GLY A 71 2.46 -6.08 14.53
C GLY A 71 1.71 -5.89 13.20
N LEU A 72 0.99 -6.92 12.75
CA LEU A 72 0.17 -6.90 11.54
C LEU A 72 -1.32 -6.89 11.90
N SER A 73 -2.13 -6.37 10.99
CA SER A 73 -3.59 -6.50 11.09
C SER A 73 -4.02 -7.93 10.72
N LEU A 74 -5.06 -8.45 11.37
CA LEU A 74 -5.69 -9.72 10.97
C LEU A 74 -6.79 -9.41 9.94
N PRO A 75 -6.73 -9.96 8.71
CA PRO A 75 -7.78 -9.77 7.71
C PRO A 75 -9.00 -10.65 8.01
N ASP A 76 -10.15 -10.28 7.44
CA ASP A 76 -11.42 -11.02 7.63
C ASP A 76 -11.37 -12.45 7.08
N THR A 77 -10.61 -12.65 5.99
CA THR A 77 -10.37 -13.96 5.37
C THR A 77 -8.90 -14.10 4.95
N PRO A 78 -8.36 -15.34 4.90
CA PRO A 78 -7.06 -15.59 4.29
C PRO A 78 -7.09 -15.26 2.79
N TRP A 79 -6.02 -14.66 2.27
CA TRP A 79 -5.95 -14.12 0.90
C TRP A 79 -5.04 -14.93 -0.04
N HIS A 80 -4.96 -16.26 0.10
CA HIS A 80 -4.05 -17.10 -0.70
C HIS A 80 -4.19 -16.86 -2.23
N SER A 81 -5.40 -16.59 -2.72
CA SER A 81 -5.69 -16.36 -4.14
C SER A 81 -6.18 -14.95 -4.46
N GLN A 82 -6.32 -14.07 -3.46
CA GLN A 82 -6.72 -12.67 -3.60
C GLN A 82 -5.46 -11.79 -3.57
N ARG A 83 -5.17 -11.10 -4.67
CA ARG A 83 -3.87 -10.45 -4.93
C ARG A 83 -3.97 -8.99 -5.39
N ASP A 84 -5.12 -8.38 -5.15
CA ASP A 84 -5.30 -6.92 -5.23
C ASP A 84 -4.36 -6.17 -4.28
#